data_AF-A0A2D6YUD0-F1
#
_entry.id   AF-A0A2D6YUD0-F1
#
_cell.length_a   1.000
_cell.length_b   1.000
_cell.length_c   1.000
_cell.angle_alpha   90.00
_cell.angle_beta   90.00
_cell.angle_gamma   90.00
#
_symmetry.space_group_name_H-M   'P 1'
#
loop_
_entity.id
_entity.type
_entity.pdbx_description
1 polymer ?
#
loop_
_entity_poly.entity_id
_entity_poly.type
_entity_poly.pdbx_seq_one_letter_code
_entity_poly.pdbx_strand_id
1 'polypeptide(L)'
;MSRTARVLAAALATLLLLPCLGFGLFGLLASQEPGVGIGWTIGYLCFDTTLLGLIAAGWWAALRRDQKLPWECPACGYDRRGATDGPCPECGAVTS
;
A
#
# COMPACT_ATOMS: atom_id res chain seq x y z
N MET A 1 -14.94 4.74 -1.15
CA MET A 1 -13.89 4.98 -2.17
C MET A 1 -13.68 3.69 -2.95
N SER A 2 -13.86 3.71 -4.27
CA SER A 2 -13.76 2.51 -5.12
C SER A 2 -12.33 1.96 -5.12
N ARG A 3 -12.18 0.65 -5.40
CA ARG A 3 -10.88 0.00 -5.57
C ARG A 3 -10.01 0.74 -6.59
N THR A 4 -10.63 1.14 -7.71
CA THR A 4 -9.99 1.95 -8.76
C THR A 4 -9.48 3.30 -8.26
N ALA A 5 -10.26 4.03 -7.46
CA ALA A 5 -9.82 5.31 -6.90
C ALA A 5 -8.65 5.16 -5.92
N ARG A 6 -8.61 4.09 -5.11
CA ARG A 6 -7.50 3.78 -4.19
C ARG A 6 -6.21 3.45 -4.94
N VAL A 7 -6.32 2.62 -5.99
CA VAL A 7 -5.16 2.26 -6.82
C VAL A 7 -4.65 3.46 -7.60
N LEU A 8 -5.54 4.28 -8.17
CA LEU A 8 -5.15 5.53 -8.84
C LEU A 8 -4.45 6.50 -7.89
N ALA A 9 -4.95 6.66 -6.66
CA ALA A 9 -4.31 7.51 -5.66
C ALA A 9 -2.93 6.99 -5.26
N ALA A 10 -2.77 5.68 -5.03
CA ALA A 10 -1.47 5.07 -4.72
C ALA A 10 -0.49 5.18 -5.90
N ALA A 11 -0.96 5.00 -7.13
CA ALA A 11 -0.16 5.15 -8.34
C ALA A 11 0.31 6.61 -8.53
N LEU A 12 -0.60 7.59 -8.36
CA LEU A 12 -0.26 9.02 -8.42
C LEU A 12 0.74 9.42 -7.34
N ALA A 13 0.53 8.96 -6.10
CA ALA A 13 1.48 9.21 -5.01
C ALA A 13 2.85 8.60 -5.30
N THR A 14 2.90 7.39 -5.86
CA THR A 14 4.15 6.75 -6.28
C THR A 14 4.84 7.55 -7.39
N LEU A 15 4.08 8.01 -8.40
CA LEU A 15 4.58 8.84 -9.51
C LEU A 15 5.18 10.17 -9.01
N LEU A 16 4.57 10.79 -8.01
CA LEU A 16 5.04 12.03 -7.40
C LEU A 16 6.31 11.84 -6.54
N LEU A 17 6.45 10.68 -5.91
CA LEU A 17 7.59 10.35 -5.04
C LEU A 17 8.80 9.82 -5.83
N LEU A 18 8.59 9.22 -7.01
CA LEU A 18 9.64 8.64 -7.84
C LEU A 18 10.81 9.60 -8.17
N PRO A 19 10.58 10.88 -8.53
CA PRO A 19 11.63 11.86 -8.75
C PRO A 19 12.46 12.14 -7.49
N CYS A 20 11.83 12.15 -6.31
CA CYS A 20 12.51 12.35 -5.04
C CYS A 20 13.45 11.18 -4.71
N LEU A 21 13.02 9.95 -5.03
CA LEU A 21 13.84 8.74 -4.88
C LEU A 21 15.03 8.74 -5.86
N GLY A 22 14.82 9.20 -7.09
CA GLY A 22 15.90 9.39 -8.06
C GLY A 22 16.92 10.43 -7.60
N PHE A 23 16.48 11.53 -7.00
CA PHE A 23 17.36 12.55 -6.44
C PHE A 23 18.15 12.06 -5.22
N GLY A 24 17.52 11.27 -4.33
CA GLY A 24 18.20 10.66 -3.19
C GLY A 24 19.30 9.68 -3.60
N LEU A 25 19.02 8.82 -4.59
CA LEU A 25 20.02 7.92 -5.18
C LEU A 25 21.18 8.68 -5.83
N PHE A 26 20.89 9.72 -6.63
CA PHE A 26 21.93 10.55 -7.24
C PHE A 26 22.78 11.26 -6.18
N GLY A 27 22.14 11.81 -5.13
CA GLY A 27 22.81 12.40 -3.99
C GLY A 27 23.67 11.40 -3.22
N LEU A 28 23.21 10.16 -3.06
CA LEU A 28 23.98 9.08 -2.45
C LEU A 28 25.24 8.78 -3.26
N LEU A 29 25.14 8.66 -4.60
CA LEU A 29 26.30 8.48 -5.48
C LEU A 29 27.27 9.66 -5.36
N ALA A 30 26.77 10.89 -5.39
CA ALA A 30 27.59 12.10 -5.21
C ALA A 30 28.26 12.15 -3.83
N SER A 31 27.62 11.61 -2.79
CA SER A 31 28.20 11.57 -1.44
C SER A 31 29.39 10.62 -1.30
N GLN A 32 29.64 9.75 -2.28
CA GLN A 32 30.80 8.85 -2.28
C GLN A 32 32.10 9.54 -2.75
N GLU A 33 32.03 10.81 -3.16
CA GLU A 33 33.22 11.57 -3.55
C GLU A 33 34.19 11.73 -2.36
N PRO A 34 35.49 11.50 -2.55
CA PRO A 34 36.48 11.59 -1.48
C PRO A 34 36.52 13.01 -0.91
N GLY A 35 36.22 13.15 0.39
CA GLY A 35 36.14 14.43 1.10
C GLY A 35 34.72 14.81 1.53
N VAL A 36 33.69 14.15 0.99
CA VAL A 36 32.31 14.29 1.45
C VAL A 36 32.11 13.35 2.64
N GLY A 37 31.91 13.92 3.84
CA GLY A 37 31.86 13.15 5.08
C GLY A 37 30.68 12.16 5.15
N ILE A 38 30.87 11.07 5.92
CA ILE A 38 29.90 9.97 6.16
C ILE A 38 28.47 10.44 6.48
N GLY A 39 28.31 11.61 7.10
CA GLY A 39 26.99 12.16 7.46
C GLY A 39 26.05 12.35 6.27
N TRP A 40 26.57 12.70 5.08
CA TRP A 40 25.74 12.85 3.87
C TRP A 40 25.22 11.50 3.39
N THR A 41 26.07 10.48 3.36
CA THR A 41 25.68 9.11 2.99
C THR A 41 24.57 8.58 3.91
N ILE A 42 24.71 8.77 5.22
CA ILE A 42 23.68 8.39 6.19
C ILE A 42 22.38 9.16 5.93
N GLY A 43 22.47 10.47 5.68
CA GLY A 43 21.33 11.31 5.37
C GLY A 43 20.54 10.83 4.14
N TYR A 44 21.23 10.51 3.05
CA TYR A 44 20.60 10.00 1.84
C TYR A 44 19.95 8.63 2.05
N LEU A 45 20.62 7.71 2.76
CA LEU A 45 20.04 6.41 3.11
C LEU A 45 18.76 6.54 3.96
N CYS A 46 18.77 7.41 4.97
CA CYS A 46 17.59 7.67 5.81
C CYS A 46 16.44 8.29 4.98
N PHE A 47 16.76 9.21 4.06
CA PHE A 47 15.78 9.83 3.19
C PHE A 47 15.14 8.81 2.24
N ASP A 48 15.95 8.02 1.54
CA ASP A 48 15.47 7.01 0.58
C ASP A 48 14.65 5.91 1.25
N THR A 49 15.11 5.41 2.41
CA THR A 49 14.38 4.40 3.18
C THR A 49 13.02 4.91 3.68
N THR A 50 12.96 6.17 4.12
CA THR A 50 11.68 6.81 4.51
C THR A 50 10.74 6.91 3.31
N LEU A 51 11.26 7.32 2.15
CA LEU A 51 10.46 7.51 0.94
C LEU A 51 9.90 6.18 0.41
N LEU A 52 10.73 5.13 0.40
CA LEU A 52 10.30 3.76 0.09
C LEU A 52 9.23 3.27 1.07
N GLY A 53 9.41 3.55 2.37
CA GLY A 53 8.43 3.21 3.40
C GLY A 53 7.06 3.83 3.14
N LEU A 54 7.01 5.09 2.72
CA LEU A 54 5.76 5.79 2.38
C LEU A 54 5.07 5.19 1.16
N ILE A 55 5.83 4.85 0.11
CA ILE A 55 5.30 4.18 -1.09
C ILE A 55 4.70 2.82 -0.69
N ALA A 56 5.46 2.01 0.06
CA ALA A 56 5.03 0.70 0.51
C ALA A 56 3.77 0.80 1.39
N ALA A 57 3.71 1.75 2.33
CA ALA A 57 2.55 1.97 3.19
C ALA A 57 1.31 2.40 2.39
N GLY A 58 1.48 3.26 1.37
CA GLY A 58 0.40 3.68 0.47
C GLY A 58 -0.20 2.52 -0.30
N TRP A 59 0.65 1.68 -0.90
CA TRP A 59 0.21 0.46 -1.60
C TRP A 59 -0.41 -0.56 -0.66
N TRP A 60 0.17 -0.75 0.52
CA TRP A 60 -0.36 -1.63 1.56
C TRP A 60 -1.77 -1.21 1.99
N ALA A 61 -1.99 0.08 2.23
CA ALA A 61 -3.30 0.62 2.58
C ALA A 61 -4.29 0.55 1.42
N ALA A 62 -3.83 0.68 0.17
CA ALA A 62 -4.68 0.54 -1.01
C ALA A 62 -5.13 -0.92 -1.22
N LEU A 63 -4.23 -1.88 -0.99
CA LEU A 63 -4.43 -3.31 -1.23
C LEU A 63 -5.09 -4.05 -0.05
N ARG A 64 -4.76 -3.73 1.21
CA ARG A 64 -5.40 -4.32 2.40
C ARG A 64 -6.89 -3.99 2.52
N ARG A 65 -7.38 -3.03 1.72
CA ARG A 65 -8.73 -2.49 1.84
C ARG A 65 -9.72 -3.13 0.86
N ASP A 66 -9.39 -4.26 0.24
CA ASP A 66 -10.39 -5.06 -0.49
C ASP A 66 -11.34 -5.70 0.54
N GLN A 67 -12.48 -5.05 0.80
CA GLN A 67 -13.80 -5.30 0.20
C GLN A 67 -14.23 -6.75 0.44
N LYS A 68 -15.01 -6.95 1.51
CA LYS A 68 -15.89 -8.10 1.73
C LYS A 68 -16.39 -8.57 0.38
N LEU A 69 -16.05 -9.79 0.02
CA LEU A 69 -16.35 -10.28 -1.32
C LEU A 69 -17.89 -10.29 -1.47
N PRO A 70 -18.48 -10.03 -2.65
CA PRO A 70 -19.94 -9.95 -2.78
C PRO A 70 -20.65 -11.27 -2.43
N TRP A 71 -19.91 -12.37 -2.45
CA TRP A 71 -20.36 -13.70 -2.03
C TRP A 71 -20.00 -14.01 -0.58
N GLU A 72 -19.38 -13.10 0.17
CA GLU A 72 -18.97 -13.31 1.55
C GLU A 72 -20.04 -12.81 2.51
N CYS A 73 -20.35 -13.58 3.56
CA CYS A 73 -21.26 -13.14 4.60
C CYS A 73 -20.69 -11.88 5.29
N PRO A 74 -21.42 -10.77 5.36
CA PRO A 74 -20.92 -9.54 5.95
C PRO A 74 -20.80 -9.61 7.48
N ALA A 75 -21.41 -10.59 8.13
CA ALA A 75 -21.35 -10.79 9.57
C ALA A 75 -20.14 -11.63 10.01
N CYS A 76 -19.87 -12.76 9.34
CA CYS A 76 -18.84 -13.71 9.76
C CYS A 76 -17.74 -14.02 8.72
N GLY A 77 -17.86 -13.55 7.48
CA GLY A 77 -16.86 -13.81 6.45
C GLY A 77 -17.02 -15.14 5.69
N TYR A 78 -18.14 -15.86 5.88
CA TYR A 78 -18.37 -17.16 5.23
C TYR A 78 -18.59 -17.05 3.71
N ASP A 79 -18.01 -17.96 2.92
CA ASP A 79 -18.20 -18.03 1.47
C ASP A 79 -19.59 -18.59 1.12
N ARG A 80 -20.46 -17.75 0.58
CA ARG A 80 -21.83 -18.06 0.19
C ARG A 80 -21.99 -18.49 -1.26
N ARG A 81 -20.91 -18.72 -2.03
CA ARG A 81 -21.00 -19.20 -3.42
C ARG A 81 -21.79 -20.51 -3.57
N GLY A 82 -21.77 -21.37 -2.56
CA GLY A 82 -22.51 -22.64 -2.54
C GLY A 82 -23.81 -22.63 -1.72
N ALA A 83 -24.12 -21.54 -1.02
CA ALA A 83 -25.27 -21.41 -0.13
C ALA A 83 -25.90 -20.02 -0.30
N THR A 84 -26.45 -19.80 -1.50
CA THR A 84 -27.04 -18.53 -1.91
C THR A 84 -28.41 -18.28 -1.29
N ASP A 85 -29.14 -19.34 -0.93
CA ASP A 85 -30.51 -19.23 -0.42
C ASP A 85 -30.56 -19.41 1.10
N GLY A 86 -31.13 -18.41 1.79
CA GLY A 86 -31.43 -18.48 3.22
C GLY A 86 -30.44 -17.77 4.15
N PRO A 87 -30.48 -18.04 5.47
CA PRO A 87 -29.53 -17.51 6.46
C PRO A 87 -28.11 -18.00 6.19
N CYS A 88 -27.08 -17.25 6.62
CA CYS A 88 -25.71 -17.75 6.59
C CYS A 88 -25.60 -19.05 7.42
N PRO A 89 -25.05 -20.15 6.89
CA PRO A 89 -24.99 -21.44 7.59
C PRO A 89 -24.06 -21.44 8.81
N GLU A 90 -23.09 -20.53 8.87
CA GLU A 90 -22.17 -20.40 10.01
C GLU A 90 -22.75 -19.57 11.15
N CYS A 91 -23.28 -18.38 10.83
CA CYS A 91 -23.67 -17.40 11.85
C CYS A 91 -25.18 -17.15 11.94
N GLY A 92 -25.98 -17.79 11.09
CA GLY A 92 -27.44 -17.58 11.04
C GLY A 92 -27.87 -16.21 10.54
N ALA A 93 -26.95 -15.35 10.11
CA ALA A 93 -27.28 -14.00 9.64
C ALA A 93 -28.12 -14.08 8.35
N VAL A 94 -29.37 -13.62 8.43
CA VAL A 94 -30.24 -13.31 7.29
C VAL A 94 -29.87 -11.92 6.80
N THR A 95 -29.00 -11.84 5.80
CA THR A 95 -28.59 -10.52 5.29
C THR A 95 -29.75 -9.85 4.57
N SER A 96 -30.12 -8.65 5.03
CA SER A 96 -30.91 -7.64 4.29
C SER A 96 -30.19 -7.15 3.04
#